data_AF-A0A7W7VT27-F1
#
_entry.id   AF-A0A7W7VT27-F1
#
_cell.length_a   1.000
_cell.length_b   1.000
_cell.length_c   1.000
_cell.angle_alpha   90.00
_cell.angle_beta   90.00
_cell.angle_gamma   90.00
#
_symmetry.space_group_name_H-M   'P 1'
#
loop_
_entity.id
_entity.type
_entity.pdbx_description
1 polymer ?
#
loop_
_entity_poly.entity_id
_entity_poly.type
_entity_poly.pdbx_seq_one_letter_code
_entity_poly.pdbx_strand_id
1 'polypeptide(L)'
;MPRPATRNRLLAAAGVAAALMVAIPQAPAFADGNRSGIDACAQEAKNAGFPEDLSSQGRNDDAIYAVAIAMAESNCNNMAVHTNLPTDPDPGTQDLGAWQINERWHPEVHGHDAGVVTDQNWQDLGWSAREAYAIDHNGDGRGWAAWASWGNGRVWQFMDQAKAAVYRNW
;
A
#
# COMPACT_ATOMS: atom_id res chain seq x y z
N MET A 1 -33.15 61.28 44.69
CA MET A 1 -32.88 60.12 45.58
C MET A 1 -32.21 59.02 44.77
N PRO A 2 -30.96 58.62 45.08
CA PRO A 2 -30.39 57.42 44.47
C PRO A 2 -29.67 56.45 45.43
N ARG A 3 -29.67 55.17 45.01
CA ARG A 3 -28.91 53.95 45.47
C ARG A 3 -29.64 53.01 46.46
N PRO A 4 -29.37 51.68 46.48
CA PRO A 4 -28.34 50.91 45.76
C PRO A 4 -28.82 49.63 45.02
N ALA A 5 -27.87 48.96 44.36
CA ALA A 5 -28.00 47.78 43.52
C ALA A 5 -28.33 46.48 44.27
N THR A 6 -28.97 45.53 43.58
CA THR A 6 -28.92 44.10 43.95
C THR A 6 -28.50 43.25 42.76
N ARG A 7 -27.41 42.52 42.96
CA ARG A 7 -26.79 41.55 42.06
C ARG A 7 -27.67 40.31 41.96
N ASN A 8 -28.01 39.86 40.75
CA ASN A 8 -28.34 38.45 40.53
C ASN A 8 -27.27 37.83 39.65
N ARG A 9 -26.49 36.96 40.28
CA ARG A 9 -25.53 36.04 39.67
C ARG A 9 -26.32 35.03 38.85
N LEU A 10 -26.12 35.01 37.54
CA LEU A 10 -26.41 33.84 36.72
C LEU A 10 -25.07 33.17 36.39
N LEU A 11 -24.99 31.91 36.81
CA LEU A 11 -23.86 31.02 36.66
C LEU A 11 -23.57 30.79 35.18
N ALA A 12 -22.31 31.02 34.79
CA ALA A 12 -21.76 30.54 33.53
C ALA A 12 -21.71 29.01 33.57
N ALA A 13 -22.55 28.34 32.80
CA ALA A 13 -22.29 26.97 32.39
C ALA A 13 -21.38 27.04 31.14
N ALA A 14 -20.08 27.13 31.38
CA ALA A 14 -19.08 26.90 30.34
C ALA A 14 -19.08 25.39 30.01
N GLY A 15 -19.89 24.99 29.03
CA GLY A 15 -19.78 23.69 28.41
C GLY A 15 -18.47 23.64 27.64
N VAL A 16 -17.45 23.01 28.22
CA VAL A 16 -16.23 22.64 27.51
C VAL A 16 -16.61 21.49 26.58
N ALA A 17 -16.91 21.82 25.31
CA ALA A 17 -16.94 20.83 24.25
C ALA A 17 -15.50 20.32 24.06
N ALA A 18 -15.17 19.20 24.69
CA ALA A 18 -13.96 18.47 24.40
C ALA A 18 -14.12 17.84 23.01
N ALA A 19 -13.68 18.55 21.97
CA ALA A 19 -13.46 17.96 20.67
C ALA A 19 -12.30 16.97 20.80
N LEU A 20 -12.62 15.70 20.98
CA LEU A 20 -11.67 14.60 20.90
C LEU A 20 -11.22 14.51 19.44
N MET A 21 -10.16 15.23 19.09
CA MET A 21 -9.49 15.02 17.80
C MET A 21 -8.84 13.65 17.86
N VAL A 22 -9.52 12.65 17.28
CA VAL A 22 -8.88 11.40 16.89
C VAL A 22 -7.82 11.79 15.87
N ALA A 23 -6.56 11.77 16.28
CA ALA A 23 -5.44 11.85 15.36
C ALA A 23 -5.50 10.57 14.50
N ILE A 24 -6.12 10.66 13.33
CA ILE A 24 -5.91 9.68 12.29
C ILE A 24 -4.40 9.76 11.98
N PRO A 25 -3.63 8.66 12.07
CA PRO A 25 -2.28 8.67 11.56
C PRO A 25 -2.37 9.03 10.08
N GLN A 26 -1.96 10.25 9.73
CA GLN A 26 -1.82 10.62 8.34
C GLN A 26 -0.73 9.71 7.78
N ALA A 27 -1.12 8.82 6.87
CA ALA A 27 -0.16 8.14 6.03
C ALA A 27 0.75 9.22 5.43
N PRO A 28 2.07 9.05 5.45
CA PRO A 28 2.97 10.04 4.89
C PRO A 28 2.60 10.27 3.42
N ALA A 29 2.24 11.52 3.10
CA ALA A 29 2.18 11.98 1.72
C ALA A 29 3.62 12.03 1.21
N PHE A 30 4.03 11.03 0.43
CA PHE A 30 5.37 11.01 -0.17
C PHE A 30 5.41 11.96 -1.37
N ALA A 31 5.84 13.18 -1.11
CA ALA A 31 6.51 14.00 -2.10
C ALA A 31 7.97 13.55 -2.20
N ASP A 32 8.25 12.46 -2.91
CA ASP A 32 9.63 12.04 -3.19
C ASP A 32 10.10 12.60 -4.54
N GLY A 33 10.63 13.81 -4.50
CA GLY A 33 11.43 14.34 -5.60
C GLY A 33 12.71 13.53 -5.74
N ASN A 34 12.85 12.84 -6.87
CA ASN A 34 14.09 12.25 -7.40
C ASN A 34 14.56 10.88 -6.83
N ARG A 35 13.64 10.00 -6.42
CA ARG A 35 13.93 8.55 -6.36
C ARG A 35 13.60 7.91 -7.70
N SER A 36 14.44 6.99 -8.19
CA SER A 36 14.05 6.16 -9.32
C SER A 36 12.80 5.34 -8.94
N GLY A 37 11.94 4.98 -9.90
CA GLY A 37 10.71 4.24 -9.59
C GLY A 37 10.98 2.95 -8.79
N ILE A 38 12.11 2.28 -9.05
CA ILE A 38 12.54 1.09 -8.31
C ILE A 38 12.98 1.37 -6.87
N ASP A 39 13.61 2.53 -6.60
CA ASP A 39 13.96 2.92 -5.21
C ASP A 39 12.71 3.26 -4.40
N ALA A 40 11.70 3.88 -5.03
CA ALA A 40 10.40 4.12 -4.39
C ALA A 40 9.69 2.79 -4.07
N CYS A 41 9.67 1.84 -5.00
CA CYS A 41 9.18 0.48 -4.73
C CYS A 41 9.92 -0.19 -3.57
N ALA A 42 11.25 -0.09 -3.51
CA ALA A 42 12.05 -0.67 -2.44
C ALA A 42 11.72 -0.06 -1.08
N GLN A 43 11.56 1.27 -1.01
CA GLN A 43 11.12 1.94 0.21
C GLN A 43 9.74 1.47 0.66
N GLU A 44 8.78 1.35 -0.26
CA GLU A 44 7.42 0.91 0.12
C GLU A 44 7.35 -0.58 0.45
N ALA A 45 8.16 -1.43 -0.19
CA ALA A 45 8.30 -2.82 0.22
C ALA A 45 8.82 -2.94 1.66
N LYS A 46 9.81 -2.10 2.04
CA LYS A 46 10.29 -1.99 3.41
C LYS A 46 9.20 -1.53 4.38
N ASN A 47 8.46 -0.48 4.01
CA ASN A 47 7.38 0.06 4.82
C ASN A 47 6.21 -0.93 5.00
N ALA A 48 5.96 -1.77 3.99
CA ALA A 48 4.93 -2.81 4.02
C ALA A 48 5.29 -4.00 4.93
N GLY A 49 6.60 -4.23 5.17
CA GLY A 49 7.08 -5.24 6.10
C GLY A 49 7.77 -6.45 5.44
N PHE A 50 8.00 -6.42 4.12
CA PHE A 50 8.80 -7.45 3.47
C PHE A 50 10.20 -7.49 4.09
N PRO A 51 10.74 -8.66 4.48
CA PRO A 51 12.08 -8.72 5.02
C PRO A 51 13.15 -8.58 3.92
N GLU A 52 14.23 -7.82 4.20
CA GLU A 52 15.33 -7.50 3.26
C GLU A 52 15.98 -8.75 2.66
N ASP A 53 16.34 -9.67 3.55
CA ASP A 53 17.11 -10.88 3.29
C ASP A 53 17.04 -11.73 4.57
N LEU A 54 16.42 -12.90 4.48
CA LEU A 54 16.42 -13.90 5.56
C LEU A 54 17.11 -15.19 5.11
N SER A 55 18.00 -15.12 4.11
CA SER A 55 18.71 -16.29 3.57
C SER A 55 19.53 -17.01 4.65
N SER A 56 20.08 -16.26 5.60
CA SER A 56 20.73 -16.79 6.81
C SER A 56 19.81 -17.59 7.74
N GLN A 57 18.49 -17.45 7.58
CA GLN A 57 17.43 -18.14 8.32
C GLN A 57 16.68 -19.18 7.45
N GLY A 58 17.18 -19.47 6.24
CA GLY A 58 16.53 -20.39 5.29
C GLY A 58 15.22 -19.85 4.72
N ARG A 59 15.02 -18.52 4.78
CA ARG A 59 13.87 -17.81 4.22
C ARG A 59 14.33 -16.93 3.07
N ASN A 60 13.47 -16.76 2.08
CA ASN A 60 13.88 -16.19 0.80
C ASN A 60 13.98 -14.65 0.85
N ASP A 61 14.53 -14.09 -0.23
CA ASP A 61 14.75 -12.67 -0.46
C ASP A 61 13.42 -11.92 -0.72
N ASP A 62 12.48 -11.95 0.22
CA ASP A 62 11.08 -11.53 -0.01
C ASP A 62 10.96 -10.04 -0.42
N ALA A 63 11.76 -9.13 0.14
CA ALA A 63 11.83 -7.75 -0.34
C ALA A 63 12.36 -7.65 -1.77
N ILE A 64 13.35 -8.47 -2.15
CA ILE A 64 13.90 -8.48 -3.50
C ILE A 64 12.86 -9.03 -4.47
N TYR A 65 12.13 -10.09 -4.13
CA TYR A 65 11.03 -10.61 -4.93
C TYR A 65 9.89 -9.62 -5.06
N ALA A 66 9.49 -8.95 -3.98
CA ALA A 66 8.47 -7.91 -4.01
C ALA A 66 8.82 -6.82 -5.02
N VAL A 67 10.05 -6.29 -4.97
CA VAL A 67 10.51 -5.24 -5.89
C VAL A 67 10.65 -5.76 -7.32
N ALA A 68 11.14 -6.99 -7.51
CA ALA A 68 11.27 -7.59 -8.84
C ALA A 68 9.90 -7.85 -9.49
N ILE A 69 8.88 -8.23 -8.71
CA ILE A 69 7.50 -8.35 -9.16
C ILE A 69 6.95 -6.99 -9.59
N ALA A 70 7.08 -5.93 -8.78
CA ALA A 70 6.63 -4.59 -9.18
C ALA A 70 7.29 -4.09 -10.47
N MET A 71 8.58 -4.41 -10.64
CA MET A 71 9.32 -4.12 -11.88
C MET A 71 8.78 -4.94 -13.07
N ALA A 72 8.52 -6.22 -12.87
CA ALA A 72 7.99 -7.10 -13.90
C ALA A 72 6.57 -6.73 -14.32
N GLU A 73 5.72 -6.35 -13.37
CA GLU A 73 4.32 -6.04 -13.61
C GLU A 73 4.15 -4.66 -14.24
N SER A 74 4.79 -3.63 -13.70
CA SER A 74 4.51 -2.23 -14.07
C SER A 74 5.76 -1.38 -14.33
N ASN A 75 6.96 -1.93 -14.17
CA ASN A 75 8.20 -1.16 -14.05
C ASN A 75 8.12 -0.13 -12.89
N CYS A 76 7.53 -0.53 -11.77
CA CYS A 76 7.30 0.32 -10.60
C CYS A 76 6.48 1.59 -10.89
N ASN A 77 5.52 1.50 -11.80
CA ASN A 77 4.62 2.60 -12.13
C ASN A 77 3.34 2.52 -11.28
N ASN A 78 3.18 3.47 -10.35
CA ASN A 78 2.01 3.54 -9.47
C ASN A 78 0.70 3.92 -10.20
N MET A 79 0.80 4.40 -11.45
CA MET A 79 -0.35 4.72 -12.29
C MET A 79 -0.65 3.63 -13.33
N ALA A 80 0.00 2.46 -13.25
CA ALA A 80 -0.22 1.38 -14.18
C ALA A 80 -1.63 0.77 -14.01
N VAL A 81 -2.29 0.54 -15.14
CA VAL A 81 -3.56 -0.16 -15.22
C VAL A 81 -3.47 -1.17 -16.35
N HIS A 82 -3.73 -2.43 -16.05
CA HIS A 82 -3.96 -3.46 -17.04
C HIS A 82 -5.43 -3.87 -17.03
N THR A 83 -6.05 -3.97 -18.21
CA THR A 83 -7.43 -4.45 -18.32
C THR A 83 -7.41 -5.90 -18.80
N ASN A 84 -7.85 -6.80 -17.92
CA ASN A 84 -8.10 -8.19 -18.25
C ASN A 84 -9.42 -8.31 -19.03
N LEU A 85 -9.36 -8.96 -20.19
CA LEU A 85 -10.53 -9.16 -21.02
C LEU A 85 -11.56 -10.07 -20.32
N PRO A 86 -12.87 -9.82 -20.52
CA PRO A 86 -13.91 -10.70 -20.01
C PRO A 86 -13.74 -12.13 -20.50
N THR A 87 -13.91 -13.10 -19.62
CA THR A 87 -14.02 -14.53 -19.94
C THR A 87 -15.26 -15.09 -19.28
N ASP A 88 -15.87 -16.19 -19.72
CA ASP A 88 -17.03 -16.73 -18.97
C ASP A 88 -16.52 -17.52 -17.75
N PRO A 89 -16.83 -17.16 -16.48
CA PRO A 89 -17.84 -16.19 -15.99
C PRO A 89 -17.30 -14.83 -15.46
N ASP A 90 -16.04 -14.48 -15.72
CA ASP A 90 -15.41 -13.20 -15.38
C ASP A 90 -15.87 -12.02 -16.28
N PRO A 91 -16.55 -10.99 -15.74
CA PRO A 91 -16.96 -9.81 -16.52
C PRO A 91 -15.81 -8.92 -17.01
N GLY A 92 -14.55 -9.28 -16.75
CA GLY A 92 -13.37 -8.46 -16.96
C GLY A 92 -12.98 -7.75 -15.67
N THR A 93 -11.67 -7.56 -15.49
CA THR A 93 -11.10 -6.97 -14.27
C THR A 93 -9.96 -6.03 -14.61
N GLN A 94 -9.58 -5.19 -13.65
CA GLN A 94 -8.37 -4.37 -13.73
C GLN A 94 -7.32 -4.81 -12.73
N ASP A 95 -6.06 -4.80 -13.17
CA ASP A 95 -4.89 -4.87 -12.30
C ASP A 95 -4.33 -3.46 -12.12
N LEU A 96 -4.14 -3.04 -10.86
CA LEU A 96 -3.96 -1.65 -10.50
C LEU A 96 -2.62 -1.41 -9.78
N GLY A 97 -2.00 -0.29 -10.14
CA GLY A 97 -0.82 0.22 -9.45
C GLY A 97 0.45 -0.59 -9.69
N ALA A 98 1.47 -0.34 -8.87
CA ALA A 98 2.82 -0.83 -9.14
C ALA A 98 2.96 -2.36 -9.05
N TRP A 99 2.23 -3.00 -8.13
CA TRP A 99 2.20 -4.46 -8.00
C TRP A 99 1.07 -5.13 -8.80
N GLN A 100 0.32 -4.36 -9.60
CA GLN A 100 -0.79 -4.86 -10.42
C GLN A 100 -1.77 -5.69 -9.57
N ILE A 101 -2.28 -5.08 -8.50
CA ILE A 101 -3.25 -5.73 -7.61
C ILE A 101 -4.58 -5.82 -8.35
N ASN A 102 -5.10 -7.04 -8.49
CA ASN A 102 -6.37 -7.25 -9.16
C ASN A 102 -7.54 -6.74 -8.29
N GLU A 103 -8.43 -5.94 -8.87
CA GLU A 103 -9.56 -5.31 -8.14
C GLU A 103 -10.67 -6.29 -7.69
N ARG A 104 -10.61 -7.57 -8.09
CA ARG A 104 -11.66 -8.58 -7.86
C ARG A 104 -11.19 -9.84 -7.13
N TRP A 105 -10.01 -10.35 -7.43
CA TRP A 105 -9.65 -11.76 -7.16
C TRP A 105 -8.98 -12.04 -5.79
N HIS A 106 -8.87 -11.03 -4.92
CA HIS A 106 -8.17 -11.16 -3.64
C HIS A 106 -9.08 -10.85 -2.45
N PRO A 107 -10.11 -11.64 -2.12
CA PRO A 107 -11.08 -11.32 -1.06
C PRO A 107 -10.46 -11.08 0.32
N GLU A 108 -9.27 -11.62 0.60
CA GLU A 108 -8.45 -11.36 1.80
C GLU A 108 -7.82 -9.95 1.83
N VAL A 109 -7.96 -9.21 0.74
CA VAL A 109 -7.32 -7.93 0.43
C VAL A 109 -8.43 -6.98 -0.05
N HIS A 110 -9.13 -7.31 -1.15
CA HIS A 110 -10.30 -6.63 -1.76
C HIS A 110 -11.13 -7.57 -2.66
N GLY A 111 -12.44 -7.40 -2.65
CA GLY A 111 -13.21 -7.35 -3.90
C GLY A 111 -13.75 -5.92 -4.06
N HIS A 112 -14.01 -5.44 -5.27
CA HIS A 112 -14.73 -4.17 -5.53
C HIS A 112 -15.97 -4.00 -4.62
N ASP A 113 -16.66 -5.10 -4.29
CA ASP A 113 -17.84 -5.13 -3.41
C ASP A 113 -17.53 -4.87 -1.92
N ALA A 114 -16.27 -4.94 -1.49
CA ALA A 114 -15.85 -4.64 -0.13
C ALA A 114 -15.59 -3.13 0.10
N GLY A 115 -15.53 -2.32 -0.97
CA GLY A 115 -15.31 -0.86 -0.90
C GLY A 115 -13.91 -0.45 -0.46
N VAL A 116 -12.93 -1.35 -0.60
CA VAL A 116 -11.57 -1.18 -0.05
C VAL A 116 -10.59 -0.68 -1.14
N VAL A 117 -10.89 -0.83 -2.44
CA VAL A 117 -10.25 -0.08 -3.55
C VAL A 117 -11.06 1.17 -3.85
N THR A 118 -10.41 2.32 -3.99
CA THR A 118 -11.01 3.61 -4.38
C THR A 118 -10.21 4.21 -5.53
N ASP A 119 -10.82 5.12 -6.31
CA ASP A 119 -10.16 5.81 -7.43
C ASP A 119 -8.81 6.46 -7.06
N GLN A 120 -8.59 6.76 -5.77
CA GLN A 120 -7.37 7.40 -5.29
C GLN A 120 -6.37 6.44 -4.63
N ASN A 121 -6.81 5.38 -3.95
CA ASN A 121 -5.87 4.61 -3.13
C ASN A 121 -5.00 3.64 -3.93
N TRP A 122 -5.47 3.13 -5.07
CA TRP A 122 -4.68 2.19 -5.88
C TRP A 122 -3.46 2.86 -6.53
N GLN A 123 -3.51 4.19 -6.66
CA GLN A 123 -2.42 5.03 -7.16
C GLN A 123 -1.37 5.32 -6.08
N ASP A 124 -1.67 5.04 -4.81
CA ASP A 124 -0.72 5.15 -3.71
C ASP A 124 0.23 3.93 -3.75
N LEU A 125 1.52 4.21 -3.92
CA LEU A 125 2.54 3.16 -4.02
C LEU A 125 2.64 2.33 -2.74
N GLY A 126 2.47 2.96 -1.58
CA GLY A 126 2.48 2.31 -0.28
C GLY A 126 1.24 1.45 -0.05
N TRP A 127 0.08 1.86 -0.56
CA TRP A 127 -1.10 1.00 -0.59
C TRP A 127 -0.83 -0.26 -1.40
N SER A 128 -0.37 -0.10 -2.65
CA SER A 128 -0.07 -1.24 -3.53
C SER A 128 0.94 -2.22 -2.91
N ALA A 129 1.97 -1.70 -2.23
CA ALA A 129 2.95 -2.52 -1.52
C ALA A 129 2.35 -3.28 -0.32
N ARG A 130 1.46 -2.66 0.47
CA ARG A 130 0.78 -3.32 1.60
C ARG A 130 -0.17 -4.42 1.15
N GLU A 131 -0.89 -4.19 0.06
CA GLU A 131 -1.77 -5.21 -0.52
C GLU A 131 -0.94 -6.38 -1.06
N ALA A 132 0.18 -6.12 -1.74
CA ALA A 132 1.10 -7.16 -2.18
C ALA A 132 1.67 -7.98 -1.01
N TYR A 133 2.01 -7.31 0.10
CA TYR A 133 2.45 -7.99 1.32
C TYR A 133 1.38 -8.89 1.93
N ALA A 134 0.13 -8.47 1.90
CA ALA A 134 -0.99 -9.29 2.35
C ALA A 134 -1.21 -10.54 1.46
N ILE A 135 -1.14 -10.37 0.13
CA ILE A 135 -1.23 -11.49 -0.84
C ILE A 135 -0.08 -12.48 -0.66
N ASP A 136 1.13 -11.98 -0.37
CA ASP A 136 2.28 -12.82 0.00
C ASP A 136 2.20 -13.40 1.43
N HIS A 137 0.98 -13.53 1.98
CA HIS A 137 0.72 -14.13 3.29
C HIS A 137 1.48 -13.45 4.44
N ASN A 138 1.58 -12.12 4.39
CA ASN A 138 2.36 -11.30 5.31
C ASN A 138 3.86 -11.56 5.22
N GLY A 139 4.36 -11.63 3.98
CA GLY A 139 5.78 -11.75 3.69
C GLY A 139 6.36 -13.07 4.17
N ASP A 140 5.69 -14.20 3.94
CA ASP A 140 6.24 -15.55 4.18
C ASP A 140 6.78 -16.21 2.89
N GLY A 141 6.64 -15.52 1.75
CA GLY A 141 7.17 -15.89 0.44
C GLY A 141 6.40 -17.01 -0.27
N ARG A 142 5.22 -17.40 0.22
CA ARG A 142 4.41 -18.49 -0.37
C ARG A 142 3.31 -17.99 -1.29
N GLY A 143 3.04 -16.69 -1.31
CA GLY A 143 1.97 -16.10 -2.14
C GLY A 143 2.43 -15.64 -3.51
N TRP A 144 3.73 -15.66 -3.82
CA TRP A 144 4.25 -15.17 -5.10
C TRP A 144 3.64 -15.82 -6.36
N ALA A 145 3.13 -17.05 -6.24
CA ALA A 145 2.43 -17.72 -7.34
C ALA A 145 1.13 -17.02 -7.78
N ALA A 146 0.62 -16.06 -7.01
CA ALA A 146 -0.53 -15.24 -7.39
C ALA A 146 -0.23 -14.31 -8.58
N TRP A 147 1.03 -13.93 -8.80
CA TRP A 147 1.42 -13.06 -9.90
C TRP A 147 1.81 -13.85 -11.15
N ALA A 148 1.20 -13.49 -12.28
CA ALA A 148 1.53 -14.11 -13.57
C ALA A 148 3.01 -13.92 -13.94
N SER A 149 3.62 -12.77 -13.57
CA SER A 149 5.04 -12.50 -13.78
C SER A 149 5.98 -13.47 -13.06
N TRP A 150 5.54 -14.05 -11.93
CA TRP A 150 6.26 -15.11 -11.25
C TRP A 150 6.18 -16.41 -12.05
N GLY A 151 4.97 -16.83 -12.41
CA GLY A 151 4.72 -18.09 -13.14
C GLY A 151 5.35 -18.14 -14.53
N ASN A 152 5.40 -17.01 -15.24
CA ASN A 152 6.03 -16.92 -16.57
C ASN A 152 7.53 -16.58 -16.52
N GLY A 153 8.09 -16.35 -15.34
CA GLY A 153 9.51 -16.08 -15.12
C GLY A 153 9.99 -14.67 -15.48
N ARG A 154 9.09 -13.72 -15.77
CA ARG A 154 9.47 -12.33 -16.04
C ARG A 154 10.16 -11.66 -14.84
N VAL A 155 9.79 -12.04 -13.62
CA VAL A 155 10.44 -11.58 -12.36
C VAL A 155 11.96 -11.75 -12.40
N TRP A 156 12.45 -12.87 -12.94
CA TRP A 156 13.88 -13.20 -12.95
C TRP A 156 14.74 -12.20 -13.74
N GLN A 157 14.14 -11.47 -14.68
CA GLN A 157 14.84 -10.45 -15.48
C GLN A 157 15.20 -9.20 -14.65
N PHE A 158 14.52 -8.98 -13.52
CA PHE A 158 14.65 -7.77 -12.71
C PHE A 158 15.37 -8.01 -11.38
N MET A 159 15.76 -9.25 -11.06
CA MET A 159 16.35 -9.61 -9.77
C MET A 159 17.59 -8.79 -9.40
N ASP A 160 18.50 -8.56 -10.34
CA ASP A 160 19.74 -7.79 -10.07
C ASP A 160 19.43 -6.32 -9.75
N GLN A 161 18.48 -5.73 -10.48
CA GLN A 161 18.05 -4.35 -10.26
C GLN A 161 17.31 -4.21 -8.94
N ALA A 162 16.41 -5.15 -8.64
CA ALA A 162 15.65 -5.21 -7.40
C ALA A 162 16.59 -5.36 -6.20
N LYS A 163 17.54 -6.30 -6.26
CA LYS A 163 18.55 -6.53 -5.22
C LYS A 163 19.36 -5.27 -4.95
N ALA A 164 19.82 -4.60 -6.00
CA ALA A 164 20.57 -3.37 -5.87
C ALA A 164 19.73 -2.24 -5.25
N ALA A 165 18.43 -2.14 -5.58
CA ALA A 165 17.54 -1.14 -5.00
C ALA A 165 17.22 -1.43 -3.53
N VAL A 166 16.94 -2.68 -3.17
CA VAL A 166 16.70 -3.12 -1.79
C VAL A 166 17.90 -2.76 -0.91
N TYR A 167 19.12 -3.16 -1.28
CA TYR A 167 20.32 -2.85 -0.49
C TYR A 167 20.66 -1.36 -0.38
N ARG A 168 20.12 -0.50 -1.24
CA ARG A 168 20.30 0.97 -1.11
C ARG A 168 19.30 1.61 -0.14
N ASN A 169 18.15 0.99 0.08
CA ASN A 169 17.02 1.59 0.82
C ASN A 169 16.76 0.91 2.18
N TRP A 170 17.52 -0.14 2.50
CA TRP A 170 17.48 -0.81 3.80
C TRP A 170 18.43 -0.21 4.82
#